data_AF-A0A5C8MNK0-F1
#
_entry.id   AF-A0A5C8MNK0-F1
#
_cell.length_a   1.000
_cell.length_b   1.000
_cell.length_c   1.000
_cell.angle_alpha   90.00
_cell.angle_beta   90.00
_cell.angle_gamma   90.00
#
_symmetry.space_group_name_H-M   'P 1'
#
loop_
_entity.id
_entity.type
_entity.pdbx_description
1 polymer ?
#
loop_
_entity_poly.entity_id
_entity_poly.type
_entity_poly.pdbx_seq_one_letter_code
_entity_poly.pdbx_strand_id
1 'polypeptide(L)' 'LQVGNADLAEADDAALRTQLLARLEWLVGKRAQSNELNDVRVLPQLHTLLWGNKRGV' A
#
# COMPACT_ATOMS: atom_id res chain seq x y z
N LEU A 1 -4.24 7.60 6.37
CA LEU A 1 -3.97 7.53 4.91
C LEU A 1 -3.54 6.11 4.57
N GLN A 2 -3.82 5.65 3.37
CA GLN A 2 -3.38 4.33 2.90
C GLN A 2 -3.04 4.38 1.43
N VAL A 3 -2.16 3.48 1.00
CA VAL A 3 -1.95 3.22 -0.42
C VAL A 3 -2.98 2.22 -0.89
N GLY A 4 -3.83 2.63 -1.83
CA GLY A 4 -4.78 1.75 -2.46
C GLY A 4 -4.09 0.79 -3.43
N ASN A 5 -4.67 -0.39 -3.62
CA ASN A 5 -4.29 -1.22 -4.75
C ASN A 5 -5.01 -0.74 -6.01
N ALA A 6 -4.26 -0.14 -6.93
CA ALA A 6 -4.77 0.31 -8.23
C ALA A 6 -4.69 -0.78 -9.30
N ASP A 7 -3.93 -1.85 -9.06
CA ASP A 7 -3.74 -2.94 -10.02
C ASP A 7 -4.48 -4.20 -9.55
N LEU A 8 -5.70 -4.36 -10.05
CA LEU A 8 -6.58 -5.48 -9.74
C LEU A 8 -6.39 -6.66 -10.70
N ALA A 9 -5.58 -6.49 -11.75
CA ALA A 9 -5.36 -7.49 -12.79
C ALA A 9 -3.99 -8.17 -12.68
N GLU A 10 -3.04 -7.57 -11.96
CA GLU A 10 -1.75 -8.19 -11.67
C GLU A 10 -1.94 -9.54 -10.97
N ALA A 11 -1.37 -10.57 -11.59
CA ALA A 11 -1.45 -11.96 -11.16
C ALA A 11 -0.14 -12.43 -10.51
N ASP A 12 0.96 -11.69 -10.70
CA ASP A 12 2.20 -11.89 -9.98
C ASP A 12 2.14 -11.16 -8.62
N ASP A 13 1.81 -11.93 -7.58
CA ASP A 13 1.75 -11.42 -6.22
C ASP A 13 3.08 -10.78 -5.75
N ALA A 14 4.23 -11.23 -6.26
CA ALA A 14 5.53 -10.65 -5.88
C ALA A 14 5.74 -9.28 -6.51
N ALA A 15 5.38 -9.13 -7.78
CA ALA A 15 5.37 -7.83 -8.45
C ALA A 15 4.41 -6.86 -7.77
N LEU A 16 3.17 -7.30 -7.49
CA LEU A 16 2.15 -6.51 -6.80
C LEU A 16 2.61 -6.05 -5.41
N ARG A 17 3.16 -6.98 -4.60
CA ARG A 17 3.74 -6.64 -3.29
C ARG A 17 4.82 -5.57 -3.39
N THR A 18 5.74 -5.73 -4.34
CA THR A 18 6.86 -4.79 -4.53
C THR A 18 6.35 -3.39 -4.84
N GLN A 19 5.37 -3.28 -5.73
CA GLN A 19 4.75 -2.00 -6.06
C GLN A 19 4.03 -1.36 -4.88
N LEU A 20 3.27 -2.14 -4.10
CA LEU A 20 2.53 -1.64 -2.93
C LEU A 20 3.47 -1.17 -1.82
N LEU A 21 4.56 -1.90 -1.58
CA LEU A 21 5.57 -1.50 -0.61
C LEU A 21 6.29 -0.21 -1.03
N ALA A 22 6.65 -0.07 -2.31
CA ALA A 22 7.25 1.16 -2.83
C ALA A 22 6.30 2.38 -2.69
N ARG A 23 5.01 2.19 -2.95
CA ARG A 23 3.99 3.24 -2.73
C ARG A 23 3.84 3.58 -1.25
N LEU A 24 3.85 2.57 -0.37
CA LEU A 24 3.76 2.77 1.07
C LEU A 24 4.92 3.61 1.57
N GLU A 25 6.15 3.29 1.14
CA GLU A 25 7.35 4.06 1.44
C GLU A 25 7.22 5.52 0.97
N TRP A 26 6.75 5.75 -0.26
CA TRP A 26 6.48 7.09 -0.77
C TRP A 26 5.49 7.87 0.11
N LEU A 27 4.40 7.23 0.54
CA LEU A 27 3.37 7.88 1.37
C LEU A 27 3.89 8.19 2.77
N VAL A 28 4.70 7.31 3.35
CA VAL A 28 5.41 7.56 4.61
C VAL A 28 6.34 8.77 4.47
N GLY A 29 7.10 8.85 3.38
CA GLY A 29 7.95 10.01 3.09
C GLY A 29 7.16 11.32 2.97
N LYS A 30 5.99 11.29 2.32
CA LYS A 30 5.10 12.47 2.23
C LYS A 30 4.55 12.89 3.58
N ARG A 31 4.14 11.94 4.43
CA ARG A 31 3.71 12.23 5.80
C ARG A 31 4.83 12.88 6.60
N ALA A 32 6.04 12.31 6.55
CA ALA A 32 7.19 12.80 7.31
C ALA A 32 7.56 14.26 6.99
N GLN A 33 7.20 14.75 5.80
CA GLN A 33 7.47 16.12 5.35
C GLN A 33 6.31 17.09 5.60
N SER A 34 5.16 16.64 6.13
CA SER A 34 3.96 17.44 6.27
C SER A 34 3.55 17.62 7.73
N ASN A 35 3.57 18.88 8.19
CA ASN A 35 3.11 19.23 9.54
C ASN A 35 1.60 19.01 9.74
N GLU A 36 0.82 19.01 8.65
CA GLU A 36 -0.63 18.78 8.69
C GLU A 36 -0.98 17.29 8.86
N LEU A 37 -0.05 16.39 8.52
CA LEU A 37 -0.27 14.93 8.54
C LEU A 37 0.33 14.25 9.78
N ASN A 38 0.71 15.03 10.80
CA ASN A 38 1.38 14.53 12.00
C ASN A 38 0.52 13.52 12.80
N ASP A 39 -0.79 13.74 12.92
CA ASP A 39 -1.69 12.82 13.64
C ASP A 39 -2.31 11.72 12.77
N VAL A 40 -1.88 11.63 11.51
CA VAL A 40 -2.42 10.66 10.55
C VAL A 40 -1.55 9.40 10.54
N ARG A 41 -2.19 8.23 10.70
CA ARG A 41 -1.53 6.94 10.51
C ARG A 41 -1.49 6.55 9.03
N VAL A 42 -0.35 6.06 8.57
CA VAL A 42 -0.19 5.45 7.25
C VAL A 42 -0.34 3.93 7.41
N LEU A 43 -1.32 3.34 6.71
CA LEU A 43 -1.66 1.93 6.83
C LEU A 43 -1.44 1.19 5.50
N PRO A 44 -0.92 -0.04 5.53
CA PRO A 44 -0.85 -0.91 4.36
C PRO A 44 -2.18 -1.65 4.12
N GLN A 45 -2.34 -2.17 2.90
CA GLN A 45 -3.37 -3.15 2.57
C GLN A 45 -2.85 -4.56 2.88
N LEU A 46 -2.99 -5.00 4.14
CA LEU A 46 -2.47 -6.30 4.59
C LEU A 46 -3.00 -7.48 3.76
N HIS A 47 -4.27 -7.41 3.35
CA HIS A 47 -4.88 -8.42 2.50
C HIS A 47 -4.11 -8.61 1.19
N THR A 48 -3.83 -7.53 0.47
CA THR A 48 -3.12 -7.60 -0.83
C THR A 48 -1.65 -7.97 -0.65
N LEU A 49 -1.04 -7.64 0.49
CA LEU A 49 0.33 -8.09 0.79
C LEU A 49 0.40 -9.60 1.07
N LEU A 50 -0.64 -10.20 1.66
CA LEU A 50 -0.67 -11.62 2.00
C LEU A 50 -1.19 -12.50 0.86
N TRP A 51 -2.22 -12.04 0.15
CA TRP A 51 -2.98 -12.86 -0.81
C TRP A 51 -3.13 -12.21 -2.19
N GLY A 52 -2.43 -11.12 -2.46
CA GLY A 52 -2.52 -10.42 -3.74
C GLY A 52 -3.95 -10.00 -4.09
N ASN A 53 -4.36 -10.26 -5.33
CA ASN A 53 -5.71 -9.97 -5.83
C ASN A 53 -6.73 -11.10 -5.60
N LYS A 54 -6.40 -12.10 -4.76
CA LYS A 54 -7.28 -13.23 -4.47
C LYS A 54 -8.59 -12.75 -3.82
N ARG A 55 -9.71 -13.33 -4.27
CA ARG A 55 -11.05 -13.02 -3.77
C ARG A 55 -11.51 -14.08 -2.77
N GLY A 56 -12.23 -13.68 -1.73
CA GLY A 56 -12.89 -14.58 -0.78
C GLY A 56 -11.98 -15.24 0.25
N VAL A 57 -10.95 -14.52 0.72
CA VAL A 57 -10.05 -14.94 1.82
C VAL A 57 -10.40 -14.28 3.14
#